data_AF-A0A2V6PKD3-F1
#
_entry.id   AF-A0A2V6PKD3-F1
#
_cell.length_a   1.000
_cell.length_b   1.000
_cell.length_c   1.000
_cell.angle_alpha   90.00
_cell.angle_beta   90.00
_cell.angle_gamma   90.00
#
_symmetry.space_group_name_H-M   'P 1'
#
loop_
_entity.id
_entity.type
_entity.pdbx_description
1 polymer ?
#
loop_
_entity_poly.entity_id
_entity_poly.type
_entity_poly.pdbx_seq_one_letter_code
_entity_poly.pdbx_strand_id
1 'polypeptide(L)'
;SLLVQSCAPVLMITSSYWAAITFGWLLAGIAGQAQDRGEFKAQFIFWSTLLLPVASLMVYLLGADGLGLALLAWLQPIVHLTLPLTEKKKVLTSYSRAIARIKFGKYKDAELEVLQELEKSEEDFDGWLMLAELYANHFGDLPEADRTIRELCEQPNISDVQISLALHRLADWHLKPGADPANARSALKLICQRWPGTHFARMAQLRIDQLPASREELLEQQKPKTFRLPALHQDLDLTPDGQTAEMSPSEVKALADKWVEKLRRNPNDAEARERFAILLAEQLGKVDLAIEQVELLLAMPDPPDQKPAEWLALVAAWRIKYQQNRDAAVLALKRLIQLYPQSPQAFAAQRRLSLMEMEEKFRKTRPAD
;
A
#
# COMPACT_ATOMS: atom_id res chain seq x y z
N SER A 1 -10.20 67.97 10.25
CA SER A 1 -8.81 67.59 9.92
C SER A 1 -7.81 67.82 11.06
N LEU A 2 -8.04 68.73 12.02
CA LEU A 2 -7.08 69.05 13.09
C LEU A 2 -7.06 68.07 14.29
N LEU A 3 -8.12 67.27 14.52
CA LEU A 3 -8.15 66.27 15.61
C LEU A 3 -7.40 64.97 15.28
N VAL A 4 -7.09 64.71 14.00
CA VAL A 4 -6.31 63.53 13.58
C VAL A 4 -4.81 63.77 13.77
N GLN A 5 -4.36 65.03 13.65
CA GLN A 5 -2.94 65.40 13.74
C GLN A 5 -2.35 65.31 15.16
N SER A 6 -3.16 65.50 16.21
CA SER A 6 -2.69 65.44 17.60
C SER A 6 -2.74 64.03 18.21
N CYS A 7 -3.49 63.09 17.62
CA CYS A 7 -3.61 61.71 18.12
C CYS A 7 -2.56 60.77 17.51
N ALA A 8 -2.07 61.09 16.30
CA ALA A 8 -1.07 60.30 15.57
C ALA A 8 0.25 60.03 16.35
N PRO A 9 0.89 61.01 17.03
CA PRO A 9 2.14 60.74 17.73
C PRO A 9 1.94 59.84 18.96
N VAL A 10 0.83 60.00 19.69
CA VAL A 10 0.52 59.18 20.88
C VAL A 10 0.22 57.73 20.49
N LEU A 11 -0.50 57.51 19.38
CA LEU A 11 -0.76 56.18 18.84
C LEU A 11 0.52 55.49 18.32
N MET A 12 1.44 56.24 17.73
CA MET A 12 2.76 55.73 17.30
C MET A 12 3.64 55.34 18.49
N ILE A 13 3.67 56.16 19.54
CA ILE A 13 4.44 55.87 20.75
C ILE A 13 3.87 54.61 21.40
N THR A 14 2.57 54.57 21.68
CA THR A 14 1.93 53.41 22.33
C THR A 14 2.07 52.12 21.53
N SER A 15 1.95 52.15 20.19
CA SER A 15 2.16 50.97 19.35
C SER A 15 3.61 50.49 19.35
N SER A 16 4.59 51.40 19.37
CA SER A 16 6.01 51.05 19.42
C SER A 16 6.39 50.35 20.73
N TYR A 17 5.84 50.80 21.86
CA TYR A 17 6.05 50.16 23.16
C TYR A 17 5.41 48.76 23.22
N TRP A 18 4.18 48.61 22.71
CA TRP A 18 3.52 47.30 22.65
C TRP A 18 4.29 46.32 21.76
N ALA A 19 4.79 46.77 20.61
CA ALA A 19 5.60 45.92 19.74
C ALA A 19 6.95 45.55 20.39
N ALA A 20 7.58 46.46 21.14
CA ALA A 20 8.80 46.12 21.88
C ALA A 20 8.55 45.02 22.94
N ILE A 21 7.41 45.08 23.63
CA ILE A 21 7.00 44.07 24.61
C ILE A 21 6.76 42.72 23.92
N THR A 22 6.08 42.68 22.76
CA THR A 22 5.85 41.42 22.04
C THR A 22 7.15 40.79 21.56
N PHE A 23 8.10 41.57 21.05
CA PHE A 23 9.42 41.05 20.67
C PHE A 23 10.24 40.59 21.88
N GLY A 24 10.15 41.27 23.02
CA GLY A 24 10.78 40.82 24.27
C GLY A 24 10.19 39.50 24.77
N TRP A 25 8.88 39.31 24.68
CA TRP A 25 8.21 38.07 25.06
C TRP A 25 8.54 36.92 24.10
N LEU A 26 8.61 37.21 22.81
CA LEU A 26 9.03 36.25 21.78
C LEU A 26 10.48 35.80 22.01
N LEU A 27 11.39 36.73 22.34
CA LEU A 27 12.78 36.42 22.66
C LEU A 27 12.91 35.57 23.93
N ALA A 28 12.07 35.82 24.95
CA ALA A 28 11.99 34.96 26.14
C ALA A 28 11.46 33.56 25.80
N GLY A 29 10.49 33.45 24.89
CA GLY A 29 10.00 32.18 24.37
C GLY A 29 11.10 31.40 23.61
N ILE A 30 11.85 32.08 22.73
CA ILE A 30 13.00 31.49 22.04
C ILE A 30 14.05 31.03 23.05
N ALA A 31 14.39 31.83 24.05
CA ALA A 31 15.36 31.46 25.09
C ALA A 31 14.93 30.22 25.90
N GLY A 32 13.62 30.02 26.09
CA GLY A 32 13.05 28.84 26.75
C GLY A 32 13.09 27.58 25.88
N GLN A 33 13.01 27.72 24.55
CA GLN A 33 13.02 26.62 23.58
C GLN A 33 14.42 26.35 22.99
N ALA A 34 15.39 27.24 23.19
CA ALA A 34 16.75 27.09 22.70
C ALA A 34 17.46 25.91 23.38
N GLN A 35 17.78 24.88 22.58
CA GLN A 35 18.41 23.66 23.06
C GLN A 35 19.91 23.86 23.33
N ASP A 36 20.62 24.71 22.56
CA ASP A 36 21.98 25.15 22.86
C ASP A 36 21.98 26.55 23.52
N ARG A 37 21.89 26.53 24.85
CA ARG A 37 21.91 27.77 25.66
C ARG A 37 23.24 28.51 25.57
N GLY A 38 24.33 27.86 25.15
CA GLY A 38 25.65 28.46 25.02
C GLY A 38 25.73 29.33 23.77
N GLU A 39 25.39 28.76 22.62
CA GLU A 39 25.39 29.47 21.33
C GLU A 39 24.34 30.60 21.31
N PHE A 40 23.13 30.34 21.83
CA PHE A 40 22.09 31.37 21.94
C PHE A 40 22.57 32.56 22.79
N LYS A 41 23.20 32.31 23.95
CA LYS A 41 23.76 33.37 24.79
C LYS A 41 24.88 34.13 24.08
N ALA A 42 25.77 33.43 23.39
CA ALA A 42 26.87 34.06 22.67
C ALA A 42 26.37 34.98 21.55
N GLN A 43 25.41 34.52 20.74
CA GLN A 43 24.80 35.33 19.69
C GLN A 43 23.93 36.46 20.24
N PHE A 44 23.16 36.23 21.30
CA PHE A 44 22.41 37.28 21.98
C PHE A 44 23.35 38.38 22.50
N ILE A 45 24.44 38.03 23.19
CA ILE A 45 25.42 38.99 23.71
C ILE A 45 26.12 39.73 22.56
N PHE A 46 26.50 39.02 21.49
CA PHE A 46 27.16 39.62 20.34
C PHE A 46 26.26 40.66 19.66
N TRP A 47 25.02 40.31 19.32
CA TRP A 47 24.09 41.23 18.66
C TRP A 47 23.61 42.34 19.61
N SER A 48 23.43 42.02 20.89
CA SER A 48 23.10 43.01 21.92
C SER A 48 24.17 44.09 22.03
N THR A 49 25.46 43.70 22.07
CA THR A 49 26.58 44.65 22.17
C THR A 49 26.76 45.45 20.88
N LEU A 50 26.58 44.83 19.72
CA LEU A 50 26.68 45.50 18.42
C LEU A 50 25.60 46.57 18.21
N LEU A 51 24.36 46.32 18.66
CA LEU A 51 23.21 47.20 18.41
C LEU A 51 22.98 48.25 19.52
N LEU A 52 23.61 48.08 20.69
CA LEU A 52 23.55 49.03 21.81
C LEU A 52 23.90 50.49 21.42
N PRO A 53 24.97 50.79 20.66
CA PRO A 53 25.29 52.17 20.27
C PRO A 53 24.23 52.78 19.34
N VAL A 54 23.59 51.98 18.49
CA VAL A 54 22.52 52.44 17.59
C VAL A 54 21.26 52.79 18.39
N ALA A 55 20.89 51.96 19.35
CA ALA A 55 19.75 52.22 20.24
C ALA A 55 20.01 53.47 21.12
N SER A 56 21.23 53.62 21.66
CA SER A 56 21.63 54.78 22.46
C SER A 56 21.58 56.08 21.66
N LEU A 57 22.04 56.06 20.40
CA LEU A 57 21.97 57.20 19.50
C LEU A 57 20.51 57.60 19.19
N MET A 58 19.61 56.63 19.02
CA MET A 58 18.19 56.90 18.84
C MET A 58 17.54 57.56 20.06
N VAL A 59 17.86 57.10 21.28
CA VAL A 59 17.37 57.73 22.52
C VAL A 59 17.91 59.15 22.66
N TYR A 60 19.17 59.40 22.29
CA TYR A 60 19.77 60.73 22.32
C TYR A 60 19.11 61.71 21.34
N LEU A 61 18.74 61.24 20.14
CA LEU A 61 18.15 62.08 19.10
C LEU A 61 16.63 62.31 19.26
N LEU A 62 15.88 61.31 19.77
CA LEU A 62 14.42 61.36 19.87
C LEU A 62 13.91 61.62 21.30
N GLY A 63 14.78 61.63 22.31
CA GLY A 63 14.40 61.83 23.71
C GLY A 63 13.59 60.65 24.28
N ALA A 64 12.90 60.89 25.40
CA ALA A 64 12.15 59.86 26.13
C ALA A 64 10.99 59.25 25.31
N ASP A 65 10.42 60.02 24.38
CA ASP A 65 9.31 59.59 23.52
C ASP A 65 9.76 58.57 22.45
N GLY A 66 11.05 58.53 22.12
CA GLY A 66 11.63 57.60 21.15
C GLY A 66 12.07 56.25 21.71
N LEU A 67 11.93 56.02 23.02
CA LEU A 67 12.46 54.83 23.69
C LEU A 67 11.79 53.54 23.17
N GLY A 68 10.50 53.57 22.83
CA GLY A 68 9.80 52.44 22.22
C GLY A 68 10.39 52.05 20.84
N LEU A 69 10.75 53.03 20.02
CA LEU A 69 11.39 52.80 18.72
C LEU A 69 12.84 52.32 18.87
N ALA A 70 13.57 52.85 19.85
CA ALA A 70 14.92 52.39 20.15
C ALA A 70 14.94 50.92 20.61
N LEU A 71 13.96 50.50 21.43
CA LEU A 71 13.80 49.11 21.85
C LEU A 71 13.43 48.20 20.67
N LEU A 72 12.59 48.64 19.75
CA LEU A 72 12.26 47.89 18.55
C LEU A 72 13.47 47.70 17.63
N ALA A 73 14.20 48.78 17.37
CA ALA A 73 15.43 48.75 16.57
C ALA A 73 16.49 47.82 17.20
N TRP A 74 16.45 47.64 18.52
CA TRP A 74 17.33 46.73 19.24
C TRP A 74 16.85 45.27 19.21
N LEU A 75 15.57 45.00 19.54
CA LEU A 75 15.04 43.66 19.73
C LEU A 75 14.68 42.94 18.42
N GLN A 76 14.12 43.65 17.44
CA GLN A 76 13.67 43.07 16.16
C GLN A 76 14.79 42.32 15.41
N PRO A 77 15.99 42.90 15.17
CA PRO A 77 17.06 42.19 14.49
C PRO A 77 17.59 41.01 15.31
N ILE A 78 17.65 41.12 16.65
CA ILE A 78 18.08 40.02 17.52
C ILE A 78 17.11 38.84 17.39
N VAL A 79 15.81 39.08 17.44
CA VAL A 79 14.79 38.06 17.22
C VAL A 79 14.95 37.42 15.84
N HIS A 80 15.02 38.22 14.77
CA HIS A 80 15.15 37.69 13.41
C HIS A 80 16.41 36.84 13.21
N LEU A 81 17.53 37.20 13.85
CA LEU A 81 18.80 36.51 13.72
C LEU A 81 18.90 35.27 14.61
N THR A 82 18.15 35.23 15.72
CA THR A 82 18.13 34.07 16.64
C THR A 82 17.02 33.07 16.33
N LEU A 83 15.97 33.46 15.60
CA LEU A 83 14.89 32.58 15.14
C LEU A 83 15.37 31.33 14.37
N PRO A 84 16.31 31.40 13.40
CA PRO A 84 16.77 30.22 12.67
C PRO A 84 17.57 29.23 13.52
N LEU A 85 18.01 29.60 14.74
CA LEU A 85 18.66 28.69 15.69
C LEU A 85 17.65 27.82 16.43
N THR A 86 16.36 28.20 16.39
CA THR A 86 15.27 27.49 17.06
C THR A 86 14.73 26.36 16.18
N GLU A 87 14.82 26.51 14.87
CA GLU A 87 14.48 25.43 13.94
C GLU A 87 15.61 24.41 13.92
N LYS A 88 15.44 23.32 14.67
CA LYS A 88 16.17 22.08 14.41
C LYS A 88 15.93 21.74 12.94
N LYS A 89 16.92 21.99 12.07
CA LYS A 89 16.92 21.44 10.71
C LYS A 89 16.81 19.94 10.88
N LYS A 90 15.61 19.39 10.66
CA LYS A 90 15.38 17.93 10.64
C LYS A 90 16.34 17.41 9.58
N VAL A 91 17.45 16.81 10.01
CA VAL A 91 18.44 16.24 9.10
C VAL A 91 17.65 15.19 8.34
N LEU A 92 17.46 15.38 7.03
CA LEU A 92 16.88 14.34 6.20
C LEU A 92 17.80 13.13 6.32
N THR A 93 17.35 12.12 7.05
CA THR A 93 18.00 10.82 7.12
C THR A 93 18.08 10.25 5.71
N SER A 94 19.26 9.80 5.30
CA SER A 94 19.48 9.25 3.97
C SER A 94 20.01 7.83 4.08
N TYR A 95 19.11 6.87 3.98
CA TYR A 95 19.43 5.44 3.94
C TYR A 95 20.03 4.97 2.61
N SER A 96 20.48 5.88 1.75
CA SER A 96 21.05 5.56 0.43
C SER A 96 22.23 4.59 0.50
N ARG A 97 23.09 4.73 1.52
CA ARG A 97 24.23 3.84 1.76
C ARG A 97 23.79 2.45 2.19
N ALA A 98 22.86 2.37 3.14
CA ALA A 98 22.27 1.10 3.59
C ALA A 98 21.60 0.35 2.43
N ILE A 99 20.79 1.04 1.62
CA ILE A 99 20.13 0.46 0.44
C ILE A 99 21.15 -0.06 -0.56
N ALA A 100 22.25 0.68 -0.80
CA ALA A 100 23.32 0.20 -1.67
C ALA A 100 23.93 -1.10 -1.12
N ARG A 101 24.21 -1.17 0.19
CA ARG A 101 24.77 -2.37 0.84
C ARG A 101 23.83 -3.58 0.76
N ILE A 102 22.52 -3.37 0.93
CA ILE A 102 21.50 -4.42 0.75
C ILE A 102 21.55 -4.97 -0.67
N LYS A 103 21.60 -4.09 -1.69
CA LYS A 103 21.69 -4.49 -3.10
C LYS A 103 22.98 -5.26 -3.42
N PHE A 104 24.07 -4.98 -2.71
CA PHE A 104 25.33 -5.71 -2.82
C PHE A 104 25.40 -6.98 -1.95
N GLY A 105 24.32 -7.35 -1.26
CA GLY A 105 24.28 -8.52 -0.38
C GLY A 105 25.09 -8.38 0.92
N LYS A 106 25.53 -7.16 1.26
CA LYS A 106 26.32 -6.86 2.46
C LYS A 106 25.40 -6.46 3.61
N TYR A 107 24.60 -7.41 4.11
CA TYR A 107 23.53 -7.13 5.07
C TYR A 107 24.02 -6.65 6.45
N LYS A 108 25.15 -7.19 6.94
CA LYS A 108 25.77 -6.74 8.21
C LYS A 108 26.27 -5.29 8.13
N ASP A 109 26.89 -4.93 7.00
CA ASP A 109 27.30 -3.54 6.77
C ASP A 109 26.08 -2.62 6.65
N ALA A 110 24.99 -3.10 6.03
CA ALA A 110 23.75 -2.34 5.90
C ALA A 110 23.11 -2.06 7.26
N GLU A 111 23.06 -3.07 8.13
CA GLU A 111 22.56 -2.93 9.51
C GLU A 111 23.31 -1.83 10.27
N LEU A 112 24.65 -1.85 10.22
CA LEU A 112 25.48 -0.83 10.88
C LEU A 112 25.21 0.58 10.33
N GLU A 113 25.05 0.73 9.02
CA GLU A 113 24.74 2.04 8.41
C GLU A 113 23.33 2.52 8.81
N VAL A 114 22.35 1.62 8.94
CA VAL A 114 21.00 1.98 9.44
C VAL A 114 21.09 2.43 10.90
N LEU A 115 21.80 1.68 11.75
CA LEU A 115 21.98 2.02 13.16
C LEU A 115 22.68 3.37 13.34
N GLN A 116 23.72 3.67 12.54
CA GLN A 116 24.40 4.98 12.56
C GLN A 116 23.50 6.15 12.18
N GLU A 117 22.54 5.94 11.28
CA GLU A 117 21.55 6.98 10.94
C GLU A 117 20.47 7.08 12.02
N LEU A 118 20.08 5.96 12.65
CA LEU A 118 19.17 5.95 13.80
C LEU A 118 19.78 6.61 15.05
N GLU A 119 21.09 6.48 15.29
CA GLU A 119 21.79 7.23 16.36
C GLU A 119 21.66 8.75 16.20
N LYS A 120 21.52 9.25 14.96
CA LYS A 120 21.31 10.68 14.69
C LYS A 120 19.84 11.07 14.82
N SER A 121 18.93 10.13 14.58
CA SER A 121 17.48 10.35 14.57
C SER A 121 16.77 9.11 15.12
N GLU A 122 16.70 9.01 16.46
CA GLU A 122 16.14 7.86 17.17
C GLU A 122 14.65 7.63 16.87
N GLU A 123 13.94 8.66 16.43
CA GLU A 123 12.49 8.63 16.14
C GLU A 123 12.17 8.36 14.67
N ASP A 124 13.14 7.93 13.85
CA ASP A 124 12.89 7.70 12.43
C ASP A 124 12.19 6.36 12.15
N PHE A 125 10.91 6.43 11.79
CA PHE A 125 10.09 5.28 11.42
C PHE A 125 10.70 4.47 10.26
N ASP A 126 11.20 5.13 9.22
CA ASP A 126 11.68 4.44 8.02
C ASP A 126 12.95 3.64 8.32
N GLY A 127 13.80 4.13 9.23
CA GLY A 127 14.99 3.42 9.70
C GLY A 127 14.65 2.17 10.50
N TRP A 128 13.75 2.28 11.48
CA TRP A 128 13.31 1.14 12.28
C TRP A 128 12.60 0.08 11.43
N LEU A 129 11.78 0.51 10.46
CA LEU A 129 11.14 -0.41 9.53
C LEU A 129 12.16 -1.12 8.64
N MET A 130 13.19 -0.41 8.17
CA MET A 130 14.28 -1.00 7.38
C MET A 130 15.11 -2.01 8.20
N LEU A 131 15.38 -1.70 9.46
CA LEU A 131 16.08 -2.61 10.38
C LEU A 131 15.28 -3.90 10.59
N ALA A 132 13.97 -3.78 10.87
CA ALA A 132 13.09 -4.93 11.02
C ALA A 132 12.98 -5.77 9.73
N GLU A 133 13.01 -5.12 8.56
CA GLU A 133 13.05 -5.82 7.27
C GLU A 133 14.34 -6.63 7.10
N LEU A 134 15.49 -6.10 7.51
CA LEU A 134 16.77 -6.82 7.50
C LEU A 134 16.70 -8.07 8.39
N TYR A 135 16.17 -7.94 9.62
CA TYR A 135 16.02 -9.07 10.54
C TYR A 135 15.10 -10.16 9.99
N ALA A 136 13.92 -9.78 9.51
CA ALA A 136 12.93 -10.73 8.99
C ALA A 136 13.39 -11.46 7.72
N ASN A 137 13.95 -10.73 6.74
CA ASN A 137 14.21 -11.29 5.41
C ASN A 137 15.64 -11.81 5.21
N HIS A 138 16.64 -11.19 5.85
CA HIS A 138 18.04 -11.49 5.57
C HIS A 138 18.73 -12.25 6.70
N PHE A 139 18.44 -11.91 7.96
CA PHE A 139 19.00 -12.63 9.11
C PHE A 139 18.16 -13.84 9.53
N GLY A 140 16.89 -13.89 9.11
CA GLY A 140 15.97 -14.96 9.50
C GLY A 140 15.52 -14.86 10.97
N ASP A 141 15.73 -13.70 11.60
CA ASP A 141 15.34 -13.43 12.97
C ASP A 141 13.97 -12.74 13.01
N LEU A 142 12.94 -13.56 12.82
CA LEU A 142 11.55 -13.12 12.87
C LEU A 142 11.13 -12.63 14.27
N PRO A 143 11.54 -13.25 15.39
CA PRO A 143 11.25 -12.75 16.72
C PRO A 143 11.76 -11.32 16.96
N GLU A 144 13.00 -11.02 16.59
CA GLU A 144 13.55 -9.66 16.76
C GLU A 144 12.85 -8.64 15.85
N ALA A 145 12.49 -9.02 14.62
CA ALA A 145 11.68 -8.16 13.75
C ALA A 145 10.29 -7.88 14.34
N ASP A 146 9.63 -8.89 14.92
CA ASP A 146 8.31 -8.75 15.56
C ASP A 146 8.37 -7.83 16.78
N ARG A 147 9.41 -8.01 17.61
CA ARG A 147 9.68 -7.13 18.75
C ARG A 147 9.89 -5.69 18.32
N THR A 148 10.77 -5.47 17.34
CA THR A 148 11.09 -4.13 16.82
C THR A 148 9.83 -3.41 16.33
N ILE A 149 8.96 -4.09 15.57
CA ILE A 149 7.72 -3.50 15.08
C ILE A 149 6.74 -3.19 16.21
N ARG A 150 6.61 -4.06 17.22
CA ARG A 150 5.72 -3.80 18.36
C ARG A 150 6.19 -2.60 19.18
N GLU A 151 7.48 -2.53 19.49
CA GLU A 151 8.09 -1.39 20.18
C GLU A 151 7.88 -0.10 19.38
N LEU A 152 8.05 -0.16 18.05
CA LEU A 152 7.76 0.96 17.16
C LEU A 152 6.29 1.39 17.28
N CYS A 153 5.33 0.46 17.26
CA CYS A 153 3.90 0.75 17.37
C CYS A 153 3.48 1.38 18.71
N GLU A 154 4.30 1.27 19.76
CA GLU A 154 4.04 1.85 21.08
C GLU A 154 4.51 3.31 21.20
N GLN A 155 5.35 3.77 20.27
CA GLN A 155 5.88 5.13 20.30
C GLN A 155 4.80 6.19 19.99
N PRO A 156 4.72 7.30 20.75
CA PRO A 156 3.65 8.29 20.61
C PRO A 156 3.78 9.19 19.36
N ASN A 157 4.95 9.23 18.71
CA ASN A 157 5.23 10.13 17.59
C ASN A 157 4.88 9.54 16.21
N ILE A 158 4.30 8.33 16.17
CA ILE A 158 4.05 7.60 14.92
C ILE A 158 2.60 7.80 14.48
N SER A 159 2.42 8.06 13.18
CA SER A 159 1.10 8.19 12.58
C SER A 159 0.37 6.85 12.52
N ASP A 160 -0.95 6.87 12.68
CA ASP A 160 -1.80 5.67 12.52
C ASP A 160 -1.57 4.94 11.18
N VAL A 161 -1.28 5.69 10.11
CA VAL A 161 -0.96 5.13 8.79
C VAL A 161 0.34 4.32 8.83
N GLN A 162 1.36 4.82 9.52
CA GLN A 162 2.66 4.17 9.66
C GLN A 162 2.55 2.91 10.51
N ILE A 163 1.79 2.96 11.61
CA ILE A 163 1.51 1.78 12.45
C ILE A 163 0.76 0.71 11.64
N SER A 164 -0.27 1.11 10.89
CA SER A 164 -1.00 0.18 10.00
C SER A 164 -0.07 -0.46 8.95
N LEU A 165 0.82 0.32 8.35
CA LEU A 165 1.80 -0.17 7.38
C LEU A 165 2.76 -1.19 8.01
N ALA A 166 3.31 -0.86 9.18
CA ALA A 166 4.23 -1.72 9.92
C ALA A 166 3.59 -3.07 10.29
N LEU A 167 2.34 -3.07 10.76
CA LEU A 167 1.61 -4.29 11.10
C LEU A 167 1.24 -5.13 9.86
N HIS A 168 0.94 -4.50 8.72
CA HIS A 168 0.78 -5.23 7.46
C HIS A 168 2.08 -5.87 6.99
N ARG A 169 3.21 -5.16 7.07
CA ARG A 169 4.54 -5.70 6.78
C ARG A 169 4.91 -6.86 7.71
N LEU A 170 4.62 -6.74 9.00
CA LEU A 170 4.83 -7.80 9.97
C LEU A 170 4.04 -9.06 9.60
N ALA A 171 2.77 -8.91 9.21
CA ALA A 171 1.96 -10.03 8.75
C ALA A 171 2.56 -10.71 7.50
N ASP A 172 3.11 -9.93 6.57
CA ASP A 172 3.83 -10.47 5.40
C ASP A 172 5.07 -11.28 5.79
N TRP A 173 5.82 -10.84 6.79
CA TRP A 173 6.99 -11.56 7.29
C TRP A 173 6.60 -12.86 8.02
N HIS A 174 5.51 -12.86 8.78
CA HIS A 174 4.99 -14.10 9.36
C HIS A 174 4.55 -15.13 8.29
N LEU A 175 4.12 -14.69 7.10
CA LEU A 175 3.67 -15.58 6.03
C LEU A 175 4.80 -16.08 5.11
N LYS A 176 5.74 -15.21 4.75
CA LYS A 176 6.80 -15.54 3.79
C LYS A 176 7.94 -16.30 4.45
N PRO A 177 8.81 -15.68 5.30
CA PRO A 177 9.85 -16.40 6.00
C PRO A 177 9.33 -17.23 7.19
N GLY A 178 8.31 -16.78 7.93
CA GLY A 178 7.83 -17.47 9.13
C GLY A 178 6.97 -18.73 8.88
N ALA A 179 6.24 -18.76 7.77
CA ALA A 179 5.21 -19.78 7.48
C ALA A 179 4.16 -19.96 8.60
N ASP A 180 3.89 -18.92 9.39
CA ASP A 180 3.04 -18.94 10.58
C ASP A 180 1.79 -18.06 10.39
N PRO A 181 0.69 -18.61 9.84
CA PRO A 181 -0.52 -17.84 9.57
C PRO A 181 -1.25 -17.38 10.84
N ALA A 182 -1.00 -18.02 11.99
CA ALA A 182 -1.57 -17.62 13.27
C ALA A 182 -1.01 -16.26 13.74
N ASN A 183 0.31 -16.06 13.64
CA ASN A 183 0.97 -14.80 13.99
C ASN A 183 0.66 -13.70 12.98
N ALA A 184 0.55 -14.04 11.70
CA ALA A 184 0.08 -13.10 10.68
C ALA A 184 -1.35 -12.60 10.99
N ARG A 185 -2.26 -13.49 11.40
CA ARG A 185 -3.61 -13.10 11.85
C ARG A 185 -3.59 -12.25 13.10
N SER A 186 -2.74 -12.56 14.09
CA SER A 186 -2.71 -11.80 15.34
C SER A 186 -2.25 -10.35 15.09
N ALA A 187 -1.24 -10.15 14.23
CA ALA A 187 -0.78 -8.83 13.81
C ALA A 187 -1.90 -8.01 13.13
N LEU A 188 -2.65 -8.63 12.21
CA LEU A 188 -3.77 -7.96 11.54
C LEU A 188 -4.96 -7.69 12.48
N LYS A 189 -5.23 -8.60 13.43
CA LYS A 189 -6.28 -8.38 14.46
C LYS A 189 -5.98 -7.18 15.33
N LEU A 190 -4.70 -6.87 15.58
CA LEU A 190 -4.31 -5.68 16.33
C LEU A 190 -4.76 -4.39 15.63
N ILE A 191 -4.69 -4.34 14.30
CA ILE A 191 -5.22 -3.22 13.49
C ILE A 191 -6.73 -3.08 13.71
N CYS A 192 -7.47 -4.20 13.64
CA CYS A 192 -8.93 -4.21 13.84
C CYS A 192 -9.33 -3.75 15.25
N GLN A 193 -8.55 -4.12 16.27
CA GLN A 193 -8.80 -3.73 17.66
C GLN A 193 -8.49 -2.26 17.91
N ARG A 194 -7.42 -1.73 17.31
CA ARG A 194 -6.97 -0.36 17.54
C ARG A 194 -7.84 0.68 16.84
N TRP A 195 -8.35 0.38 15.65
CA TRP A 195 -9.19 1.30 14.88
C TRP A 195 -10.47 0.67 14.34
N PRO A 196 -11.42 0.29 15.22
CA PRO A 196 -12.66 -0.36 14.80
C PRO A 196 -13.47 0.54 13.85
N GLY A 197 -14.04 -0.05 12.80
CA GLY A 197 -14.90 0.66 11.83
C GLY A 197 -14.17 1.55 10.81
N THR A 198 -12.84 1.63 10.86
CA THR A 198 -12.05 2.40 9.89
C THR A 198 -11.74 1.61 8.62
N HIS A 199 -11.24 2.30 7.59
CA HIS A 199 -10.75 1.65 6.37
C HIS A 199 -9.60 0.65 6.67
N PHE A 200 -8.70 0.98 7.60
CA PHE A 200 -7.61 0.09 8.02
C PHE A 200 -8.14 -1.24 8.57
N ALA A 201 -9.15 -1.19 9.46
CA ALA A 201 -9.78 -2.39 10.00
C ALA A 201 -10.49 -3.21 8.91
N ARG A 202 -11.17 -2.58 7.95
CA ARG A 202 -11.81 -3.31 6.83
C ARG A 202 -10.78 -4.03 5.95
N MET A 203 -9.68 -3.37 5.61
CA MET A 203 -8.60 -3.99 4.84
C MET A 203 -7.94 -5.14 5.60
N ALA A 204 -7.64 -4.94 6.88
CA ALA A 204 -7.07 -5.98 7.73
C ALA A 204 -8.01 -7.18 7.85
N GLN A 205 -9.31 -6.94 8.00
CA GLN A 205 -10.32 -8.01 8.08
C GLN A 205 -10.40 -8.81 6.78
N LEU A 206 -10.52 -8.14 5.63
CA LEU A 206 -10.54 -8.82 4.33
C LEU A 206 -9.31 -9.69 4.13
N ARG A 207 -8.15 -9.22 4.58
CA ARG A 207 -6.91 -9.97 4.53
C ARG A 207 -6.92 -11.17 5.49
N ILE A 208 -7.40 -11.01 6.72
CA ILE A 208 -7.57 -12.11 7.69
C ILE A 208 -8.44 -13.23 7.12
N ASP A 209 -9.53 -12.88 6.43
CA ASP A 209 -10.48 -13.82 5.84
C ASP A 209 -9.86 -14.62 4.68
N GLN A 210 -8.83 -14.07 4.02
CA GLN A 210 -8.07 -14.73 2.97
C GLN A 210 -6.92 -15.61 3.51
N LEU A 211 -6.54 -15.51 4.79
CA LEU A 211 -5.42 -16.27 5.34
C LEU A 211 -5.76 -17.76 5.54
N PRO A 212 -4.85 -18.69 5.20
CA PRO A 212 -5.04 -20.13 5.38
C PRO A 212 -5.18 -20.51 6.86
N ALA A 213 -6.04 -21.48 7.18
CA ALA A 213 -6.40 -21.86 8.55
C ALA A 213 -5.19 -22.33 9.34
N SER A 214 -4.34 -23.14 8.71
CA SER A 214 -3.18 -23.79 9.30
C SER A 214 -1.91 -23.56 8.49
N ARG A 215 -0.76 -23.81 9.13
CA ARG A 215 0.55 -23.83 8.48
C ARG A 215 0.60 -24.86 7.33
N GLU A 216 -0.05 -25.99 7.50
CA GLU A 216 -0.11 -27.05 6.48
C GLU A 216 -0.83 -26.57 5.22
N GLU A 217 -1.99 -25.91 5.35
CA GLU A 217 -2.70 -25.32 4.21
C GLU A 217 -1.86 -24.24 3.50
N LEU A 218 -1.11 -23.44 4.27
CA LEU A 218 -0.20 -22.42 3.71
C LEU A 218 0.90 -23.07 2.87
N LEU A 219 1.52 -24.13 3.38
CA LEU A 219 2.54 -24.89 2.65
C LEU A 219 1.96 -25.56 1.40
N GLU A 220 0.73 -26.07 1.44
CA GLU A 220 0.03 -26.59 0.26
C GLU A 220 -0.23 -25.51 -0.81
N GLN A 221 -0.51 -24.28 -0.39
CA GLN A 221 -0.72 -23.15 -1.32
C GLN A 221 0.59 -22.66 -1.94
N GLN A 222 1.69 -22.69 -1.18
CA GLN A 222 3.02 -22.28 -1.66
C GLN A 222 3.65 -23.27 -2.64
N LYS A 223 3.20 -24.53 -2.66
CA LYS A 223 3.67 -25.51 -3.64
C LYS A 223 3.41 -24.98 -5.06
N PRO A 224 4.42 -24.98 -5.95
CA PRO A 224 4.25 -24.50 -7.31
C PRO A 224 3.21 -25.36 -8.02
N LYS A 225 2.02 -24.79 -8.24
CA LYS A 225 0.97 -25.42 -9.02
C LYS A 225 1.25 -25.13 -10.49
N THR A 226 1.53 -26.17 -11.25
CA THR A 226 1.68 -26.07 -12.71
C THR A 226 0.30 -25.75 -13.29
N PHE A 227 0.05 -24.47 -13.57
CA PHE A 227 -1.16 -24.06 -14.28
C PHE A 227 -0.99 -24.40 -15.77
N ARG A 228 -1.65 -25.46 -16.21
CA ARG A 228 -1.94 -25.65 -17.64
C ARG A 228 -3.08 -24.69 -17.96
N LEU A 229 -2.77 -23.51 -18.49
CA LEU A 229 -3.81 -22.65 -19.05
C LEU A 229 -4.47 -23.40 -20.22
N PRO A 230 -5.78 -23.68 -20.19
CA PRO A 230 -6.50 -24.06 -21.38
C PRO A 230 -6.63 -22.79 -22.21
N ALA A 231 -5.60 -22.45 -22.98
CA ALA A 231 -5.83 -21.49 -24.05
C ALA A 231 -6.84 -22.14 -25.00
N LEU A 232 -7.67 -21.31 -25.62
CA LEU A 232 -8.59 -21.67 -26.69
C LEU A 232 -7.76 -22.09 -27.92
N HIS A 233 -7.03 -23.20 -27.81
CA HIS A 233 -6.16 -23.74 -28.84
C HIS A 233 -7.03 -24.41 -29.91
N GLN A 234 -6.51 -24.37 -31.13
CA GLN A 234 -7.13 -24.91 -32.34
C GLN A 234 -7.36 -26.43 -32.27
N ASP A 235 -6.78 -27.12 -31.29
CA ASP A 235 -6.79 -28.57 -31.15
C ASP A 235 -7.92 -29.07 -30.22
N LEU A 236 -9.14 -28.61 -30.45
CA LEU A 236 -10.34 -29.23 -29.84
C LEU A 236 -10.70 -30.57 -30.49
N ASP A 237 -10.10 -30.89 -31.65
CA ASP A 237 -10.30 -32.13 -32.41
C ASP A 237 -9.21 -33.19 -32.18
N LEU A 238 -8.16 -32.87 -31.42
CA LEU A 238 -7.21 -33.88 -30.96
C LEU A 238 -7.74 -34.43 -29.63
N THR A 239 -8.13 -35.72 -29.65
CA THR A 239 -8.26 -36.51 -28.43
C THR A 239 -7.06 -36.24 -27.52
N PRO A 240 -7.25 -35.94 -26.23
CA PRO A 240 -6.14 -35.67 -25.33
C PRO A 240 -5.34 -36.96 -25.10
N ASP A 241 -4.40 -37.23 -25.99
CA ASP A 241 -3.34 -38.21 -25.76
C ASP A 241 -2.31 -37.52 -24.86
N GLY A 242 -2.62 -37.48 -23.56
CA GLY A 242 -1.79 -36.76 -22.60
C GLY A 242 -2.44 -36.35 -21.29
N GLN A 243 -2.84 -37.33 -20.48
CA GLN A 243 -2.80 -37.26 -19.01
C GLN A 243 -3.70 -36.19 -18.35
N THR A 244 -5.02 -36.35 -18.45
CA THR A 244 -5.78 -36.34 -17.19
C THR A 244 -5.38 -37.61 -16.47
N ALA A 245 -4.55 -37.50 -15.42
CA ALA A 245 -4.56 -38.54 -14.41
C ALA A 245 -6.03 -38.68 -14.01
N GLU A 246 -6.66 -39.81 -14.32
CA GLU A 246 -8.03 -40.11 -13.93
C GLU A 246 -8.06 -40.06 -12.40
N MET A 247 -8.29 -38.88 -11.85
CA MET A 247 -8.51 -38.70 -10.42
C MET A 247 -9.71 -39.58 -10.08
N SER A 248 -9.61 -40.34 -9.00
CA SER A 248 -10.71 -41.23 -8.63
C SER A 248 -11.99 -40.41 -8.46
N PRO A 249 -13.18 -40.92 -8.85
CA PRO A 249 -14.44 -40.19 -8.70
C PRO A 249 -14.69 -39.68 -7.26
N SER A 250 -14.12 -40.36 -6.26
CA SER A 250 -14.11 -39.94 -4.86
C SER A 250 -13.23 -38.71 -4.59
N GLU A 251 -12.04 -38.62 -5.19
CA GLU A 251 -11.14 -37.48 -5.03
C GLU A 251 -11.70 -36.21 -5.68
N VAL A 252 -12.31 -36.35 -6.87
CA VAL A 252 -12.97 -35.23 -7.56
C VAL A 252 -14.10 -34.65 -6.72
N LYS A 253 -14.90 -35.52 -6.09
CA LYS A 253 -15.99 -35.10 -5.20
C LYS A 253 -15.47 -34.43 -3.93
N ALA A 254 -14.44 -34.99 -3.29
CA ALA A 254 -13.81 -34.40 -2.11
C ALA A 254 -13.20 -33.02 -2.40
N LEU A 255 -12.57 -32.84 -3.57
CA LEU A 255 -12.09 -31.55 -4.04
C LEU A 255 -13.23 -30.57 -4.27
N ALA A 256 -14.33 -31.00 -4.89
CA ALA A 256 -15.51 -30.17 -5.08
C ALA A 256 -16.08 -29.69 -3.73
N ASP A 257 -16.21 -30.58 -2.76
CA ASP A 257 -16.70 -30.25 -1.41
C ASP A 257 -15.76 -29.25 -0.71
N LYS A 258 -14.43 -29.40 -0.87
CA LYS A 258 -13.43 -28.45 -0.36
C LYS A 258 -13.61 -27.05 -0.96
N TRP A 259 -13.90 -26.95 -2.26
CA TRP A 259 -14.16 -25.66 -2.91
C TRP A 259 -15.49 -25.04 -2.47
N VAL A 260 -16.54 -25.84 -2.30
CA VAL A 260 -17.83 -25.36 -1.76
C VAL A 260 -17.66 -24.80 -0.36
N GLU A 261 -16.93 -25.48 0.53
CA GLU A 261 -16.64 -24.97 1.87
C GLU A 261 -15.81 -23.68 1.84
N LYS A 262 -14.85 -23.58 0.92
CA LYS A 262 -14.07 -22.34 0.74
C LYS A 262 -14.95 -21.17 0.30
N LEU A 263 -15.85 -21.39 -0.66
CA LEU A 263 -16.79 -20.38 -1.15
C LEU A 263 -17.88 -20.03 -0.13
N ARG A 264 -18.26 -20.96 0.75
CA ARG A 264 -19.15 -20.67 1.90
C ARG A 264 -18.50 -19.70 2.88
N ARG A 265 -17.20 -19.84 3.13
CA ARG A 265 -16.43 -18.94 4.01
C ARG A 265 -16.15 -17.59 3.35
N ASN A 266 -15.84 -17.57 2.06
CA ASN A 266 -15.62 -16.34 1.29
C ASN A 266 -16.38 -16.39 -0.05
N PRO A 267 -17.61 -15.83 -0.10
CA PRO A 267 -18.43 -15.84 -1.30
C PRO A 267 -17.87 -15.03 -2.47
N ASN A 268 -16.89 -14.14 -2.24
CA ASN A 268 -16.33 -13.25 -3.27
C ASN A 268 -14.91 -13.67 -3.71
N ASP A 269 -14.47 -14.90 -3.39
CA ASP A 269 -13.20 -15.45 -3.86
C ASP A 269 -13.28 -15.83 -5.34
N ALA A 270 -12.79 -14.94 -6.21
CA ALA A 270 -12.78 -15.12 -7.67
C ALA A 270 -12.00 -16.36 -8.12
N GLU A 271 -10.83 -16.60 -7.52
CA GLU A 271 -9.93 -17.70 -7.89
C GLU A 271 -10.53 -19.05 -7.49
N ALA A 272 -11.15 -19.13 -6.30
CA ALA A 272 -11.83 -20.33 -5.86
C ALA A 272 -13.03 -20.67 -6.76
N ARG A 273 -13.81 -19.67 -7.18
CA ARG A 273 -14.99 -19.88 -8.03
C ARG A 273 -14.60 -20.26 -9.47
N GLU A 274 -13.52 -19.69 -10.01
CA GLU A 274 -12.96 -20.10 -11.33
C GLU A 274 -12.54 -21.57 -11.31
N ARG A 275 -11.78 -21.99 -10.29
CA ARG A 275 -11.33 -23.40 -10.16
C ARG A 275 -12.49 -24.37 -9.96
N PHE A 276 -13.48 -23.97 -9.19
CA PHE A 276 -14.67 -24.78 -8.99
C PHE A 276 -15.46 -24.97 -10.29
N ALA A 277 -15.59 -23.92 -11.10
CA ALA A 277 -16.23 -24.00 -12.42
C ALA A 277 -15.50 -24.97 -13.37
N ILE A 278 -14.17 -24.89 -13.43
CA ILE A 278 -13.36 -25.81 -14.26
C ILE A 278 -13.54 -27.26 -13.81
N LEU A 279 -13.49 -27.52 -12.51
CA LEU A 279 -13.71 -28.86 -11.94
C LEU A 279 -15.10 -29.42 -12.30
N LEU A 280 -16.13 -28.58 -12.24
CA LEU A 280 -17.50 -28.95 -12.60
C LEU A 280 -17.63 -29.33 -14.09
N ALA A 281 -17.05 -28.54 -14.99
CA ALA A 281 -17.15 -28.77 -16.43
C ALA A 281 -16.32 -29.96 -16.90
N GLU A 282 -15.04 -30.05 -16.48
CA GLU A 282 -14.10 -31.01 -17.06
C GLU A 282 -14.14 -32.39 -16.40
N GLN A 283 -14.29 -32.44 -15.06
CA GLN A 283 -14.18 -33.70 -14.31
C GLN A 283 -15.53 -34.28 -13.90
N LEU A 284 -16.52 -33.42 -13.64
CA LEU A 284 -17.87 -33.84 -13.21
C LEU A 284 -18.91 -33.82 -14.34
N GLY A 285 -18.58 -33.25 -15.51
CA GLY A 285 -19.49 -33.13 -16.66
C GLY A 285 -20.72 -32.24 -16.41
N LYS A 286 -20.74 -31.46 -15.32
CA LYS A 286 -21.84 -30.58 -14.92
C LYS A 286 -21.65 -29.19 -15.52
N VAL A 287 -21.75 -29.12 -16.84
CA VAL A 287 -21.42 -27.92 -17.62
C VAL A 287 -22.35 -26.75 -17.32
N ASP A 288 -23.65 -27.00 -17.13
CA ASP A 288 -24.61 -25.93 -16.85
C ASP A 288 -24.27 -25.19 -15.55
N LEU A 289 -23.98 -25.95 -14.49
CA LEU A 289 -23.54 -25.38 -13.20
C LEU A 289 -22.18 -24.67 -13.32
N ALA A 290 -21.27 -25.18 -14.14
CA ALA A 290 -19.99 -24.52 -14.39
C ALA A 290 -20.19 -23.15 -15.06
N ILE A 291 -21.10 -23.05 -16.03
CA ILE A 291 -21.45 -21.79 -16.70
C ILE A 291 -22.06 -20.81 -15.70
N GLU A 292 -22.98 -21.25 -14.84
CA GLU A 292 -23.56 -20.40 -13.78
C GLU A 292 -22.48 -19.81 -12.87
N GLN A 293 -21.50 -20.61 -12.44
CA GLN A 293 -20.39 -20.11 -11.62
C GLN A 293 -19.55 -19.05 -12.36
N VAL A 294 -19.33 -19.22 -13.66
CA VAL A 294 -18.61 -18.22 -14.47
C VAL A 294 -19.45 -16.96 -14.69
N GLU A 295 -20.76 -17.08 -14.85
CA GLU A 295 -21.66 -15.91 -14.93
C GLU A 295 -21.67 -15.11 -13.63
N LEU A 296 -21.64 -15.79 -12.48
CA LEU A 296 -21.45 -15.13 -11.17
C LEU A 296 -20.11 -14.41 -11.09
N LEU A 297 -19.03 -14.96 -11.65
CA LEU A 297 -17.72 -14.27 -11.72
C LEU A 297 -17.80 -12.99 -12.54
N LEU A 298 -18.48 -13.04 -13.69
CA LEU A 298 -18.67 -11.88 -14.57
C LEU A 298 -19.54 -10.79 -13.95
N ALA A 299 -20.38 -11.14 -12.98
CA ALA A 299 -21.24 -10.20 -12.26
C ALA A 299 -20.57 -9.54 -11.03
N MET A 300 -19.34 -9.92 -10.68
CA MET A 300 -18.64 -9.34 -9.53
C MET A 300 -18.18 -7.89 -9.82
N PRO A 301 -18.23 -6.99 -8.82
CA PRO A 301 -17.66 -5.65 -8.95
C PRO A 301 -16.13 -5.72 -9.00
N ASP A 302 -15.54 -5.02 -9.97
CA ASP A 302 -14.08 -4.89 -10.19
C ASP A 302 -13.34 -6.18 -10.63
N PRO A 303 -13.76 -6.83 -11.74
CA PRO A 303 -13.04 -7.98 -12.26
C PRO A 303 -11.67 -7.55 -12.83
N PRO A 304 -10.61 -8.38 -12.74
CA PRO A 304 -9.31 -8.05 -13.30
C PRO A 304 -9.40 -7.76 -14.80
N ASP A 305 -8.71 -6.72 -15.30
CA ASP A 305 -8.89 -6.14 -16.65
C ASP A 305 -8.85 -7.13 -17.85
N GLN A 306 -8.32 -8.34 -17.68
CA GLN A 306 -8.21 -9.36 -18.73
C GLN A 306 -9.02 -10.64 -18.47
N LYS A 307 -9.44 -10.88 -17.23
CA LYS A 307 -10.07 -12.15 -16.80
C LYS A 307 -11.47 -12.39 -17.36
N PRO A 308 -12.35 -11.38 -17.50
CA PRO A 308 -13.66 -11.57 -18.12
C PRO A 308 -13.63 -12.14 -19.54
N ALA A 309 -12.63 -11.74 -20.34
CA ALA A 309 -12.47 -12.25 -21.71
C ALA A 309 -12.07 -13.73 -21.71
N GLU A 310 -11.21 -14.16 -20.78
CA GLU A 310 -10.85 -15.57 -20.58
C GLU A 310 -12.04 -16.42 -20.15
N TRP A 311 -12.82 -15.92 -19.20
CA TRP A 311 -14.00 -16.61 -18.69
C TRP A 311 -15.09 -16.80 -19.75
N LEU A 312 -15.34 -15.79 -20.58
CA LEU A 312 -16.25 -15.91 -21.73
C LEU A 312 -15.73 -16.90 -22.78
N ALA A 313 -14.41 -16.95 -22.98
CA ALA A 313 -13.78 -17.92 -23.88
C ALA A 313 -13.95 -19.36 -23.37
N LEU A 314 -13.80 -19.58 -22.05
CA LEU A 314 -14.03 -20.89 -21.41
C LEU A 314 -15.48 -21.35 -21.57
N VAL A 315 -16.45 -20.46 -21.34
CA VAL A 315 -17.88 -20.78 -21.54
C VAL A 315 -18.15 -21.20 -22.99
N ALA A 316 -17.59 -20.46 -23.96
CA ALA A 316 -17.74 -20.82 -25.37
C ALA A 316 -17.11 -22.20 -25.68
N ALA A 317 -15.91 -22.48 -25.15
CA ALA A 317 -15.26 -23.77 -25.33
C ALA A 317 -16.07 -24.94 -24.74
N TRP A 318 -16.63 -24.77 -23.53
CA TRP A 318 -17.45 -25.80 -22.90
C TRP A 318 -18.75 -26.07 -23.65
N ARG A 319 -19.42 -25.02 -24.16
CA ARG A 319 -20.64 -25.16 -24.98
C ARG A 319 -20.38 -25.96 -26.26
N ILE A 320 -19.21 -25.77 -26.88
CA ILE A 320 -18.79 -26.52 -28.07
C ILE A 320 -18.49 -27.97 -27.71
N LYS A 321 -17.65 -28.19 -26.69
CA LYS A 321 -17.07 -29.50 -26.38
C LYS A 321 -18.06 -30.46 -25.72
N TYR A 322 -18.82 -29.98 -24.73
CA TYR A 322 -19.60 -30.85 -23.86
C TYR A 322 -21.11 -30.77 -24.12
N GLN A 323 -21.64 -29.59 -24.46
CA GLN A 323 -23.07 -29.45 -24.77
C GLN A 323 -23.40 -29.68 -26.24
N GLN A 324 -22.40 -29.66 -27.14
CA GLN A 324 -22.56 -29.68 -28.60
C GLN A 324 -23.57 -28.64 -29.13
N ASN A 325 -23.86 -27.60 -28.35
CA ASN A 325 -24.84 -26.59 -28.68
C ASN A 325 -24.15 -25.45 -29.45
N ARG A 326 -24.11 -25.61 -30.77
CA ARG A 326 -23.43 -24.69 -31.69
C ARG A 326 -23.99 -23.28 -31.62
N ASP A 327 -25.31 -23.11 -31.59
CA ASP A 327 -25.94 -21.79 -31.56
C ASP A 327 -25.57 -21.03 -30.28
N ALA A 328 -25.62 -21.72 -29.13
CA ALA A 328 -25.25 -21.14 -27.84
C ALA A 328 -23.75 -20.79 -27.76
N ALA A 329 -22.89 -21.56 -28.43
CA ALA A 329 -21.46 -21.28 -28.53
C ALA A 329 -21.18 -20.06 -29.42
N VAL A 330 -21.85 -19.94 -30.58
CA VAL A 330 -21.74 -18.79 -31.48
C VAL A 330 -22.15 -17.50 -30.78
N LEU A 331 -23.25 -17.52 -30.01
CA LEU A 331 -23.69 -16.37 -29.22
C LEU A 331 -22.65 -15.96 -28.17
N ALA A 332 -22.04 -16.92 -27.48
CA ALA A 332 -20.99 -16.65 -26.49
C ALA A 332 -19.74 -16.02 -27.14
N LEU A 333 -19.30 -16.54 -28.30
CA LEU A 333 -18.16 -16.01 -29.05
C LEU A 333 -18.45 -14.58 -29.59
N LYS A 334 -19.66 -14.33 -30.10
CA LYS A 334 -20.07 -12.99 -30.54
C LYS A 334 -20.09 -11.99 -29.39
N ARG A 335 -20.63 -12.39 -28.23
CA ARG A 335 -20.63 -11.56 -27.01
C ARG A 335 -19.22 -11.20 -26.58
N LEU A 336 -18.29 -12.16 -26.64
CA LEU A 336 -16.87 -11.94 -26.32
C LEU A 336 -16.25 -10.88 -27.24
N ILE A 337 -16.46 -10.97 -28.55
CA ILE A 337 -15.91 -10.02 -29.53
C ILE A 337 -16.49 -8.62 -29.33
N GLN A 338 -17.77 -8.51 -29.00
CA GLN A 338 -18.42 -7.22 -28.77
C GLN A 338 -17.91 -6.53 -27.50
N LEU A 339 -17.74 -7.28 -26.40
CA LEU A 339 -17.34 -6.72 -25.12
C LEU A 339 -15.82 -6.48 -25.02
N TYR A 340 -15.01 -7.33 -25.66
CA TYR A 340 -13.55 -7.30 -25.52
C TYR A 340 -12.82 -7.37 -26.87
N PRO A 341 -13.03 -6.40 -27.79
CA PRO A 341 -12.58 -6.49 -29.18
C PRO A 341 -11.06 -6.57 -29.38
N GLN A 342 -10.27 -6.02 -28.45
CA GLN A 342 -8.80 -5.98 -28.53
C GLN A 342 -8.12 -7.12 -27.74
N SER A 343 -8.88 -8.03 -27.15
CA SER A 343 -8.32 -9.14 -26.37
C SER A 343 -7.74 -10.24 -27.27
N PRO A 344 -6.68 -10.96 -26.86
CA PRO A 344 -6.18 -12.10 -27.61
C PRO A 344 -7.25 -13.19 -27.79
N GLN A 345 -8.16 -13.32 -26.81
CA GLN A 345 -9.31 -14.22 -26.85
C GLN A 345 -10.33 -13.82 -27.94
N ALA A 346 -10.52 -12.52 -28.21
CA ALA A 346 -11.41 -12.07 -29.29
C ALA A 346 -10.87 -12.43 -30.67
N PHE A 347 -9.56 -12.31 -30.90
CA PHE A 347 -8.95 -12.78 -32.14
C PHE A 347 -9.03 -14.30 -32.29
N ALA A 348 -8.96 -15.06 -31.20
CA ALA A 348 -9.21 -16.51 -31.23
C ALA A 348 -10.68 -16.82 -31.53
N ALA A 349 -11.62 -16.09 -30.92
CA ALA A 349 -13.05 -16.25 -31.14
C ALA A 349 -13.47 -15.93 -32.59
N GLN A 350 -12.94 -14.86 -33.19
CA GLN A 350 -13.19 -14.52 -34.60
C GLN A 350 -12.74 -15.64 -35.54
N ARG A 351 -11.54 -16.19 -35.30
CA ARG A 351 -11.02 -17.33 -36.07
C ARG A 351 -11.87 -18.58 -35.89
N ARG A 352 -12.42 -18.85 -34.70
CA ARG A 352 -13.28 -20.02 -34.47
C ARG A 352 -14.64 -19.86 -35.13
N LEU A 353 -15.23 -18.66 -35.09
CA LEU A 353 -16.49 -18.37 -35.78
C LEU A 353 -16.37 -18.59 -37.29
N SER A 354 -15.28 -18.10 -37.91
CA SER A 354 -15.07 -18.32 -39.34
C SER A 354 -14.92 -19.80 -39.71
N LEU A 355 -14.22 -20.59 -38.87
CA LEU A 355 -14.12 -22.04 -39.05
C LEU A 355 -15.48 -22.74 -38.94
N MET A 356 -16.29 -22.39 -37.95
CA MET A 356 -17.63 -22.96 -37.77
C MET A 356 -18.56 -22.64 -38.95
N GLU A 357 -18.51 -21.42 -39.47
CA GLU A 357 -19.27 -21.02 -40.66
C GLU A 357 -18.84 -21.81 -41.89
N MET A 358 -17.54 -22.09 -42.04
CA MET A 358 -17.04 -22.96 -43.11
C MET A 358 -17.53 -24.40 -42.94
N GLU A 359 -17.42 -25.00 -41.75
CA GLU A 359 -17.92 -26.35 -41.46
C GLU A 359 -19.42 -26.49 -41.77
N GLU A 360 -20.23 -25.48 -41.43
CA GLU A 360 -21.66 -25.48 -41.73
C GLU A 360 -21.93 -25.43 -43.24
N LYS A 361 -21.19 -24.60 -43.98
CA LYS A 361 -21.27 -24.56 -45.44
C LYS A 361 -20.91 -25.92 -46.04
N PHE A 362 -19.80 -26.52 -45.60
CA PHE A 362 -19.38 -27.84 -46.05
C PHE A 362 -20.40 -28.94 -45.73
N ARG A 363 -21.01 -28.92 -44.53
CA ARG A 363 -22.06 -29.86 -44.15
C ARG A 363 -23.32 -29.72 -45.01
N LYS A 364 -23.67 -28.50 -45.42
CA LYS A 364 -24.81 -28.23 -46.32
C LYS A 364 -24.54 -28.64 -47.77
N THR A 365 -23.28 -28.62 -48.21
CA THR A 365 -22.89 -28.97 -49.59
C THR A 365 -22.62 -30.47 -49.80
N ARG A 366 -22.57 -31.28 -48.74
CA ARG A 366 -22.35 -32.72 -48.83
C ARG A 366 -23.68 -33.41 -49.20
N PRO A 367 -23.82 -34.05 -50.36
CA PRO A 367 -25.02 -34.84 -50.67
C PRO A 367 -25.13 -35.98 -49.66
N ALA A 368 -26.35 -36.26 -49.21
CA ALA A 368 -26.64 -37.41 -48.36
C ALA A 368 -26.51 -38.68 -49.20
N ASP A 369 -25.47 -39.48 -48.94
CA ASP A 369 -25.36 -40.85 -49.44
C ASP A 369 -26.24 -41.79 -48.63
#